data_AF-A0A917USE0-F1
#
_entry.id   AF-A0A917USE0-F1
#
_cell.length_a   1.000
_cell.length_b   1.000
_cell.length_c   1.000
_cell.angle_alpha   90.00
_cell.angle_beta   90.00
_cell.angle_gamma   90.00
#
_symmetry.space_group_name_H-M   'P 1'
#
loop_
_entity.id
_entity.type
_entity.pdbx_description
1 polymer ?
#
loop_
_entity_poly.entity_id
_entity_poly.type
_entity_poly.pdbx_seq_one_letter_code
_entity_poly.pdbx_strand_id
1 'polypeptide(L)'
;MTRTFPALHLLPLPLLAALALLPGNTAHAQTAAPPMKVTTRTCGAYTVRLAQNGFDDPPDRAAVLQGDRVVASVQDTAVEVQFCRDVTGDGVPELMLMGYSGGAHCCSTHTLYALTRPPRQLMSVFSADTPELVPRQLDGRGPLELLGLDWRFAYAYDLSFAGSPALPRVYSYLQGHYVDNTRAFPGVALGRTRRGTDIAPGEALNDYATLLVFGRAGQADTYLQGLPDTYRAWLSNYAPDIRQNLSDFGLQDWPVRAGLPAGQDRIGVGGAFSAPLTTEYLALVQDEQGSASLRLYRPQGAGITAGPALLRIPFTSDYGDGSVPNVLPVFTVRRADGRDDAVLRDARSGSVTYRVWRVNATSAVDRQDDALVVATRLMADLSSLAGHVAATYSGTPRTATQRAEAQRRVQVALARAERWRVGGPQDLPLERLGAFTVDAVWMPEDTGSSARVLATVDAGTVAADQKDEYVASERRTLTVNLSRGEDGWQVSDWTLAPREGSAPDGG
;
A
#
# COMPACT_ATOMS: atom_id res chain seq x y z
N MET A 1 36.99 67.78 -7.57
CA MET A 1 36.61 68.08 -6.18
C MET A 1 36.67 66.81 -5.37
N THR A 2 37.60 66.78 -4.41
CA THR A 2 37.62 66.02 -3.13
C THR A 2 37.01 64.61 -3.07
N ARG A 3 37.70 63.55 -2.69
CA ARG A 3 39.12 63.21 -2.45
C ARG A 3 39.13 61.66 -2.35
N THR A 4 40.22 61.07 -2.80
CA THR A 4 40.40 59.66 -3.17
C THR A 4 41.25 58.84 -2.17
N PHE A 5 41.03 57.52 -2.18
CA PHE A 5 41.98 56.37 -1.98
C PHE A 5 42.61 56.13 -0.58
N PRO A 6 43.24 54.95 -0.30
CA PRO A 6 43.15 53.59 -0.88
C PRO A 6 43.23 52.41 0.16
N ALA A 7 43.31 51.18 -0.37
CA ALA A 7 43.58 49.88 0.25
C ALA A 7 44.96 49.72 0.96
N LEU A 8 45.11 48.71 1.84
CA LEU A 8 46.31 47.85 1.96
C LEU A 8 46.09 46.64 2.91
N HIS A 9 46.59 45.47 2.52
CA HIS A 9 46.86 44.29 3.39
C HIS A 9 48.29 44.36 3.96
N LEU A 10 48.53 43.82 5.18
CA LEU A 10 49.78 43.18 5.66
C LEU A 10 49.66 42.66 7.13
N LEU A 11 50.08 41.40 7.38
CA LEU A 11 50.42 40.73 8.68
C LEU A 11 51.77 41.30 9.26
N PRO A 12 52.37 40.94 10.45
CA PRO A 12 52.11 39.91 11.51
C PRO A 12 52.32 40.34 13.02
N LEU A 13 52.04 39.40 13.99
CA LEU A 13 52.54 39.09 15.39
C LEU A 13 53.20 40.15 16.34
N PRO A 14 53.32 39.98 17.72
CA PRO A 14 53.23 38.77 18.58
C PRO A 14 52.58 38.90 20.01
N LEU A 15 52.52 37.75 20.72
CA LEU A 15 52.59 37.51 22.19
C LEU A 15 51.70 38.32 23.18
N LEU A 16 50.84 37.64 23.95
CA LEU A 16 51.12 37.30 25.36
C LEU A 16 50.07 36.35 25.99
N ALA A 17 50.57 35.51 26.89
CA ALA A 17 49.92 34.37 27.50
C ALA A 17 48.84 34.72 28.54
N ALA A 18 47.80 33.88 28.61
CA ALA A 18 47.08 33.59 29.85
C ALA A 18 46.59 32.13 29.80
N LEU A 19 47.32 31.27 30.51
CA LEU A 19 46.90 29.92 30.88
C LEU A 19 45.64 30.03 31.76
N ALA A 20 44.50 29.57 31.28
CA ALA A 20 43.32 29.32 32.09
C ALA A 20 43.06 27.81 32.12
N LEU A 21 43.27 27.23 33.30
CA LEU A 21 42.91 25.86 33.68
C LEU A 21 41.41 25.65 33.47
N LEU A 22 41.02 24.90 32.44
CA LEU A 22 39.66 24.39 32.29
C LEU A 22 39.52 23.06 33.05
N PRO A 23 38.44 22.86 33.83
CA PRO A 23 38.20 21.62 34.56
C PRO A 23 38.02 20.47 33.56
N GLY A 24 38.68 19.35 33.87
CA GLY A 24 38.70 18.16 33.03
C GLY A 24 37.29 17.70 32.68
N ASN A 25 37.06 17.49 31.38
CA ASN A 25 35.95 16.71 30.89
C ASN A 25 36.00 15.34 31.56
N THR A 26 35.11 15.10 32.52
CA THR A 26 34.80 13.75 32.97
C THR A 26 34.22 13.02 31.77
N ALA A 27 35.08 12.23 31.11
CA ALA A 27 34.66 11.19 30.21
C ALA A 27 33.57 10.38 30.93
N HIS A 28 32.32 10.51 30.47
CA HIS A 28 31.28 9.60 30.89
C HIS A 28 31.77 8.22 30.47
N ALA A 29 32.09 7.38 31.46
CA ALA A 29 32.35 5.98 31.21
C ALA A 29 31.16 5.44 30.42
N GLN A 30 31.38 5.04 29.17
CA GLN A 30 30.43 4.22 28.44
C GLN A 30 30.21 2.98 29.28
N THR A 31 29.10 2.93 30.01
CA THR A 31 28.59 1.70 30.61
C THR A 31 28.58 0.66 29.49
N ALA A 32 29.36 -0.41 29.68
CA ALA A 32 29.46 -1.49 28.70
C ALA A 32 28.04 -1.91 28.29
N ALA A 33 27.80 -2.01 26.98
CA ALA A 33 26.52 -2.46 26.47
C ALA A 33 26.11 -3.77 27.17
N PRO A 34 24.84 -3.91 27.56
CA PRO A 34 24.37 -5.12 28.23
C PRO A 34 24.77 -6.37 27.41
N PRO A 35 25.14 -7.48 28.06
CA PRO A 35 25.59 -8.66 27.35
C PRO A 35 24.46 -9.23 26.49
N MET A 36 24.65 -9.22 25.17
CA MET A 36 23.70 -9.84 24.23
C MET A 36 23.53 -11.33 24.56
N LYS A 37 22.28 -11.78 24.62
CA LYS A 37 21.97 -13.21 24.76
C LYS A 37 22.25 -13.89 23.43
N VAL A 38 23.27 -14.75 23.38
CA VAL A 38 23.59 -15.54 22.19
C VAL A 38 23.14 -16.98 22.38
N THR A 39 22.34 -17.47 21.44
CA THR A 39 21.94 -18.88 21.35
C THR A 39 22.37 -19.47 20.01
N THR A 40 22.69 -20.75 20.00
CA THR A 40 23.03 -21.49 18.78
C THR A 40 22.19 -22.75 18.69
N ARG A 41 21.75 -23.07 17.47
CA ARG A 41 21.07 -24.33 17.16
C ARG A 41 21.53 -24.86 15.81
N THR A 42 21.51 -26.16 15.61
CA THR A 42 21.76 -26.74 14.28
C THR A 42 20.46 -26.77 13.48
N CYS A 43 20.58 -26.58 12.16
CA CYS A 43 19.50 -26.74 11.21
C CYS A 43 20.08 -27.36 9.93
N GLY A 44 19.82 -28.65 9.72
CA GLY A 44 20.53 -29.42 8.70
C GLY A 44 22.05 -29.37 8.87
N ALA A 45 22.75 -28.99 7.81
CA ALA A 45 24.22 -28.85 7.80
C ALA A 45 24.72 -27.48 8.30
N TYR A 46 23.83 -26.61 8.78
CA TYR A 46 24.14 -25.24 9.17
C TYR A 46 23.97 -25.05 10.67
N THR A 47 24.70 -24.08 11.22
CA THR A 47 24.47 -23.56 12.56
C THR A 47 23.73 -22.23 12.43
N VAL A 48 22.65 -22.05 13.17
CA VAL A 48 21.95 -20.77 13.29
C VAL A 48 22.35 -20.16 14.62
N ARG A 49 23.00 -18.99 14.57
CA ARG A 49 23.37 -18.19 15.74
C ARG A 49 22.44 -17.01 15.85
N LEU A 50 21.67 -16.97 16.93
CA LEU A 50 20.76 -15.87 17.25
C LEU A 50 21.38 -15.04 18.39
N ALA A 51 21.68 -13.78 18.10
CA ALA A 51 22.14 -12.81 19.09
C ALA A 51 20.99 -11.82 19.37
N GLN A 52 20.59 -11.72 20.63
CA GLN A 52 19.43 -10.93 21.06
C GLN A 52 19.83 -9.88 22.09
N ASN A 53 19.25 -8.70 21.96
CA ASN A 53 19.51 -7.55 22.81
C ASN A 53 18.23 -6.95 23.40
N GLY A 54 17.08 -7.63 23.29
CA GLY A 54 15.86 -7.23 23.99
C GLY A 54 15.31 -5.87 23.58
N PHE A 55 15.33 -5.57 22.26
CA PHE A 55 14.93 -4.30 21.65
C PHE A 55 15.94 -3.14 21.79
N ASP A 56 17.10 -3.35 22.41
CA ASP A 56 18.17 -2.35 22.52
C ASP A 56 19.16 -2.37 21.33
N ASP A 57 20.03 -1.36 21.24
CA ASP A 57 21.13 -1.29 20.28
C ASP A 57 22.37 -2.12 20.72
N PRO A 58 22.96 -2.95 19.84
CA PRO A 58 22.56 -3.22 18.46
C PRO A 58 21.34 -4.16 18.38
N PRO A 59 20.56 -4.09 17.29
CA PRO A 59 19.34 -4.90 17.14
C PRO A 59 19.65 -6.40 17.02
N ASP A 60 18.62 -7.22 17.24
CA ASP A 60 18.71 -8.68 17.16
C ASP A 60 19.20 -9.15 15.79
N ARG A 61 19.96 -10.25 15.77
CA ARG A 61 20.50 -10.83 14.53
C ARG A 61 20.48 -12.34 14.54
N ALA A 62 19.89 -12.94 13.51
CA ALA A 62 20.07 -14.35 13.18
C ALA A 62 21.12 -14.48 12.07
N ALA A 63 22.18 -15.24 12.33
CA ALA A 63 23.21 -15.59 11.35
C ALA A 63 23.13 -17.08 11.03
N VAL A 64 23.07 -17.42 9.75
CA VAL A 64 23.19 -18.81 9.26
C VAL A 64 24.66 -19.05 8.90
N LEU A 65 25.28 -20.04 9.55
CA LEU A 65 26.70 -20.33 9.44
C LEU A 65 26.97 -21.69 8.80
N GLN A 66 27.95 -21.73 7.92
CA GLN A 66 28.56 -22.95 7.38
C GLN A 66 30.00 -23.03 7.94
N GLY A 67 30.20 -23.84 8.99
CA GLY A 67 31.40 -23.70 9.82
C GLY A 67 31.40 -22.32 10.48
N ASP A 68 32.47 -21.54 10.28
CA ASP A 68 32.58 -20.17 10.81
C ASP A 68 32.12 -19.08 9.83
N ARG A 69 31.77 -19.45 8.59
CA ARG A 69 31.35 -18.49 7.56
C ARG A 69 29.86 -18.19 7.65
N VAL A 70 29.49 -16.92 7.82
CA VAL A 70 28.10 -16.46 7.67
C VAL A 70 27.71 -16.51 6.19
N VAL A 71 26.66 -17.26 5.88
CA VAL A 71 26.15 -17.46 4.50
C VAL A 71 24.78 -16.80 4.27
N ALA A 72 24.05 -16.47 5.33
CA ALA A 72 22.86 -15.63 5.31
C ALA A 72 22.68 -14.96 6.67
N SER A 73 21.95 -13.84 6.72
CA SER A 73 21.57 -13.22 7.99
C SER A 73 20.33 -12.36 7.87
N VAL A 74 19.53 -12.34 8.93
CA VAL A 74 18.42 -11.40 9.14
C VAL A 74 18.74 -10.59 10.40
N GLN A 75 18.45 -9.29 10.34
CA GLN A 75 18.64 -8.35 11.43
C GLN A 75 17.41 -7.45 11.50
N ASP A 76 16.87 -7.28 12.71
CA ASP A 76 15.68 -6.47 12.98
C ASP A 76 15.62 -6.17 14.48
N THR A 77 14.70 -5.30 14.93
CA THR A 77 14.59 -4.94 16.36
C THR A 77 14.44 -6.17 17.25
N ALA A 78 13.64 -7.16 16.81
CA ALA A 78 13.65 -8.51 17.35
C ALA A 78 13.72 -9.54 16.20
N VAL A 79 14.45 -10.64 16.42
CA VAL A 79 14.53 -11.74 15.45
C VAL A 79 14.24 -13.07 16.14
N GLU A 80 13.39 -13.87 15.51
CA GLU A 80 13.03 -15.21 15.97
C GLU A 80 13.26 -16.26 14.87
N VAL A 81 13.65 -17.46 15.30
CA VAL A 81 13.63 -18.65 14.44
C VAL A 81 12.36 -19.44 14.75
N GLN A 82 11.40 -19.42 13.83
CA GLN A 82 10.10 -20.08 14.01
C GLN A 82 10.21 -21.58 13.83
N PHE A 83 10.82 -22.04 12.73
CA PHE A 83 11.03 -23.46 12.49
C PHE A 83 12.29 -23.74 11.68
N CYS A 84 12.73 -24.98 11.81
CA CYS A 84 13.75 -25.62 10.98
C CYS A 84 13.22 -27.01 10.59
N ARG A 85 12.69 -27.16 9.37
CA ARG A 85 12.19 -28.44 8.86
C ARG A 85 12.04 -28.42 7.35
N ASP A 86 12.01 -29.60 6.75
CA ASP A 86 11.68 -29.75 5.33
C ASP A 86 10.19 -29.42 5.13
N VAL A 87 9.92 -28.32 4.43
CA VAL A 87 8.58 -27.90 4.00
C VAL A 87 8.42 -28.02 2.48
N THR A 88 9.51 -28.24 1.72
CA THR A 88 9.45 -28.42 0.26
C THR A 88 9.29 -29.88 -0.17
N GLY A 89 9.54 -30.82 0.73
CA GLY A 89 9.47 -32.26 0.51
C GLY A 89 10.66 -32.83 -0.26
N ASP A 90 11.77 -32.08 -0.38
CA ASP A 90 12.95 -32.49 -1.14
C ASP A 90 14.07 -33.10 -0.27
N GLY A 91 13.84 -33.22 1.04
CA GLY A 91 14.81 -33.73 2.02
C GLY A 91 15.82 -32.70 2.50
N VAL A 92 15.77 -31.46 2.02
CA VAL A 92 16.55 -30.33 2.53
C VAL A 92 15.70 -29.56 3.54
N PRO A 93 16.21 -29.24 4.75
CA PRO A 93 15.43 -28.45 5.69
C PRO A 93 15.39 -26.97 5.28
N GLU A 94 14.24 -26.35 5.46
CA GLU A 94 14.09 -24.90 5.41
C GLU A 94 14.16 -24.27 6.81
N LEU A 95 14.71 -23.06 6.87
CA LEU A 95 14.77 -22.21 8.05
C LEU A 95 13.84 -21.00 7.87
N MET A 96 12.83 -20.89 8.73
CA MET A 96 11.96 -19.71 8.81
C MET A 96 12.45 -18.77 9.90
N LEU A 97 12.70 -17.52 9.52
CA LEU A 97 13.05 -16.43 10.39
C LEU A 97 11.96 -15.37 10.35
N MET A 98 11.61 -14.82 11.51
CA MET A 98 10.76 -13.64 11.63
C MET A 98 11.60 -12.49 12.15
N GLY A 99 11.63 -11.39 11.43
CA GLY A 99 12.07 -10.08 11.93
C GLY A 99 10.85 -9.27 12.36
N TYR A 100 10.97 -8.57 13.48
CA TYR A 100 9.95 -7.65 13.99
C TYR A 100 10.59 -6.30 14.27
N SER A 101 10.08 -5.26 13.62
CA SER A 101 10.68 -3.92 13.68
C SER A 101 10.15 -3.02 14.82
N GLY A 102 9.38 -3.57 15.75
CA GLY A 102 8.97 -2.86 16.98
C GLY A 102 7.61 -2.15 16.97
N GLY A 103 6.80 -2.27 15.91
CA GLY A 103 5.48 -1.65 15.84
C GLY A 103 4.40 -2.47 16.57
N ALA A 104 3.66 -1.88 17.51
CA ALA A 104 2.75 -2.60 18.42
C ALA A 104 1.78 -3.62 17.77
N HIS A 105 1.39 -3.38 16.52
CA HIS A 105 0.37 -4.12 15.78
C HIS A 105 0.71 -4.28 14.29
N CYS A 106 1.98 -4.13 13.92
CA CYS A 106 2.46 -4.28 12.54
C CYS A 106 3.97 -4.54 12.51
N CYS A 107 4.50 -4.87 11.33
CA CYS A 107 5.93 -4.97 11.06
C CYS A 107 6.66 -6.31 11.31
N SER A 108 5.96 -7.44 11.19
CA SER A 108 6.63 -8.73 11.03
C SER A 108 6.99 -9.00 9.57
N THR A 109 8.27 -9.29 9.32
CA THR A 109 8.77 -9.80 8.03
C THR A 109 9.22 -11.25 8.19
N HIS A 110 8.68 -12.15 7.38
CA HIS A 110 9.05 -13.56 7.38
C HIS A 110 9.99 -13.85 6.22
N THR A 111 11.15 -14.44 6.51
CA THR A 111 12.14 -14.86 5.53
C THR A 111 12.39 -16.34 5.63
N LEU A 112 12.20 -17.06 4.52
CA LEU A 112 12.40 -18.50 4.42
C LEU A 112 13.63 -18.81 3.58
N TYR A 113 14.56 -19.59 4.14
CA TYR A 113 15.73 -20.10 3.43
C TYR A 113 15.66 -21.62 3.29
N ALA A 114 15.80 -22.13 2.06
CA ALA A 114 16.20 -23.51 1.84
C ALA A 114 17.68 -23.66 2.17
N LEU A 115 18.03 -24.61 3.03
CA LEU A 115 19.41 -24.84 3.45
C LEU A 115 20.17 -25.76 2.48
N THR A 116 20.02 -25.48 1.19
CA THR A 116 20.87 -26.02 0.12
C THR A 116 22.31 -25.52 0.27
N ARG A 117 23.24 -26.01 -0.55
CA ARG A 117 24.64 -25.54 -0.58
C ARG A 117 24.94 -24.83 -1.90
N PRO A 118 24.93 -23.48 -1.96
CA PRO A 118 24.67 -22.50 -0.88
C PRO A 118 23.18 -22.37 -0.51
N PRO A 119 22.85 -21.76 0.65
CA PRO A 119 21.45 -21.51 1.02
C PRO A 119 20.76 -20.62 0.00
N ARG A 120 19.46 -20.84 -0.20
CA ARG A 120 18.64 -20.11 -1.17
C ARG A 120 17.43 -19.50 -0.46
N GLN A 121 17.23 -18.20 -0.62
CA GLN A 121 16.01 -17.55 -0.12
C GLN A 121 14.82 -17.98 -0.99
N LEU A 122 13.83 -18.61 -0.37
CA LEU A 122 12.61 -19.05 -1.05
C LEU A 122 11.52 -17.98 -1.04
N MET A 123 11.49 -17.16 0.01
CA MET A 123 10.49 -16.12 0.24
C MET A 123 11.03 -15.09 1.24
N SER A 124 10.65 -13.83 1.04
CA SER A 124 10.70 -12.77 2.05
C SER A 124 9.42 -11.96 1.90
N VAL A 125 8.62 -11.85 2.97
CA VAL A 125 7.31 -11.22 2.89
C VAL A 125 6.99 -10.40 4.14
N PHE A 126 6.54 -9.16 3.91
CA PHE A 126 5.93 -8.36 4.96
C PHE A 126 4.54 -8.92 5.27
N SER A 127 4.37 -9.35 6.52
CA SER A 127 3.20 -10.10 6.99
C SER A 127 2.39 -9.34 8.05
N ALA A 128 2.71 -8.06 8.25
CA ALA A 128 2.09 -7.19 9.25
C ALA A 128 2.08 -7.84 10.65
N ASP A 129 0.92 -8.00 11.28
CA ASP A 129 0.77 -8.59 12.62
C ASP A 129 0.59 -10.12 12.58
N THR A 130 1.16 -10.79 11.59
CA THR A 130 1.18 -12.25 11.57
C THR A 130 2.29 -12.73 12.50
N PRO A 131 1.99 -13.47 13.59
CA PRO A 131 3.02 -13.94 14.52
C PRO A 131 3.80 -15.14 13.99
N GLU A 132 3.18 -15.97 13.13
CA GLU A 132 3.80 -17.16 12.54
C GLU A 132 3.22 -17.47 11.17
N LEU A 133 4.09 -17.93 10.25
CA LEU A 133 3.68 -18.63 9.04
C LEU A 133 3.69 -20.15 9.28
N VAL A 134 2.53 -20.71 9.57
CA VAL A 134 2.38 -22.10 10.02
C VAL A 134 2.40 -23.06 8.83
N PRO A 135 3.38 -23.97 8.72
CA PRO A 135 3.39 -24.92 7.61
C PRO A 135 2.36 -26.03 7.84
N ARG A 136 1.51 -26.29 6.85
CA ARG A 136 0.41 -27.27 6.88
C ARG A 136 0.24 -27.91 5.51
N GLN A 137 -0.19 -29.16 5.49
CA GLN A 137 -0.60 -29.81 4.25
C GLN A 137 -2.07 -29.51 3.98
N LEU A 138 -2.38 -28.71 2.96
CA LEU A 138 -3.73 -28.25 2.65
C LEU A 138 -4.34 -28.92 1.41
N ASP A 139 -3.54 -29.45 0.50
CA ASP A 139 -4.02 -30.12 -0.72
C ASP A 139 -3.77 -31.65 -0.75
N GLY A 140 -3.13 -32.17 0.30
CA GLY A 140 -2.80 -33.58 0.49
C GLY A 140 -1.58 -34.06 -0.28
N ARG A 141 -0.78 -33.18 -0.91
CA ARG A 141 0.29 -33.58 -1.84
C ARG A 141 1.52 -32.67 -1.73
N GLY A 142 2.70 -33.26 -1.95
CA GLY A 142 3.94 -32.50 -2.17
C GLY A 142 4.37 -31.60 -0.99
N PRO A 143 4.93 -30.40 -1.30
CA PRO A 143 5.31 -29.40 -0.30
C PRO A 143 4.18 -29.05 0.67
N LEU A 144 4.54 -28.53 1.85
CA LEU A 144 3.57 -27.92 2.76
C LEU A 144 3.22 -26.50 2.28
N GLU A 145 1.99 -26.06 2.48
CA GLU A 145 1.63 -24.65 2.39
C GLU A 145 2.01 -23.91 3.68
N LEU A 146 2.29 -22.61 3.57
CA LEU A 146 2.46 -21.73 4.73
C LEU A 146 1.21 -20.90 4.94
N LEU A 147 0.56 -21.09 6.08
CA LEU A 147 -0.64 -20.35 6.46
C LEU A 147 -0.25 -19.13 7.29
N GLY A 148 -0.61 -17.95 6.81
CA GLY A 148 -0.49 -16.67 7.50
C GLY A 148 -1.79 -15.89 7.50
N LEU A 149 -1.66 -14.60 7.77
CA LEU A 149 -2.78 -13.66 7.80
C LEU A 149 -2.49 -12.44 6.91
N ASP A 150 -3.55 -11.85 6.41
CA ASP A 150 -3.58 -10.62 5.64
C ASP A 150 -4.37 -9.58 6.44
N TRP A 151 -3.63 -8.60 6.96
CA TRP A 151 -4.13 -7.54 7.83
C TRP A 151 -4.54 -6.28 7.07
N ARG A 152 -4.94 -6.39 5.79
CA ARG A 152 -5.37 -5.22 4.99
C ARG A 152 -6.55 -4.43 5.57
N PHE A 153 -7.30 -5.01 6.50
CA PHE A 153 -8.40 -4.33 7.20
C PHE A 153 -8.02 -3.86 8.60
N ALA A 154 -6.73 -3.88 8.97
CA ALA A 154 -6.27 -3.28 10.21
C ALA A 154 -6.64 -1.79 10.25
N TYR A 155 -7.33 -1.38 11.32
CA TYR A 155 -7.84 -0.01 11.52
C TYR A 155 -8.83 0.47 10.46
N ALA A 156 -9.38 -0.42 9.64
CA ALA A 156 -10.30 -0.05 8.59
C ALA A 156 -11.72 0.14 9.13
N TYR A 157 -12.44 1.09 8.53
CA TYR A 157 -13.91 1.19 8.65
C TYR A 157 -14.39 1.37 10.09
N ASP A 158 -13.70 2.22 10.85
CA ASP A 158 -13.98 2.55 12.25
C ASP A 158 -13.82 1.35 13.21
N LEU A 159 -12.98 0.37 12.84
CA LEU A 159 -12.56 -0.70 13.73
C LEU A 159 -11.27 -0.33 14.45
N SER A 160 -11.20 -0.59 15.75
CA SER A 160 -9.92 -0.67 16.44
C SER A 160 -9.10 -1.85 15.90
N PHE A 161 -7.80 -1.89 16.18
CA PHE A 161 -6.95 -3.02 15.77
C PHE A 161 -7.49 -4.36 16.27
N ALA A 162 -7.88 -4.42 17.55
CA ALA A 162 -8.42 -5.63 18.17
C ALA A 162 -9.75 -6.09 17.53
N GLY A 163 -10.52 -5.15 16.96
CA GLY A 163 -11.74 -5.44 16.21
C GLY A 163 -11.52 -5.72 14.72
N SER A 164 -10.31 -5.51 14.20
CA SER A 164 -10.01 -5.64 12.78
C SER A 164 -9.84 -7.11 12.38
N PRO A 165 -10.48 -7.58 11.30
CA PRO A 165 -10.29 -8.94 10.84
C PRO A 165 -9.00 -9.10 10.05
N ALA A 166 -8.38 -10.26 10.20
CA ALA A 166 -7.30 -10.71 9.33
C ALA A 166 -7.81 -11.82 8.39
N LEU A 167 -7.68 -11.60 7.08
CA LEU A 167 -8.05 -12.60 6.09
C LEU A 167 -6.99 -13.71 6.05
N PRO A 168 -7.35 -14.99 5.89
CA PRO A 168 -6.35 -16.05 5.77
C PRO A 168 -5.52 -15.87 4.51
N ARG A 169 -4.20 -16.04 4.61
CA ARG A 169 -3.30 -16.03 3.47
C ARG A 169 -2.56 -17.35 3.37
N VAL A 170 -2.47 -17.91 2.17
CA VAL A 170 -1.82 -19.20 1.92
C VAL A 170 -0.71 -19.01 0.90
N TYR A 171 0.51 -19.37 1.28
CA TYR A 171 1.65 -19.42 0.39
C TYR A 171 1.91 -20.86 -0.03
N SER A 172 2.04 -21.11 -1.34
CA SER A 172 2.39 -22.42 -1.89
C SER A 172 3.78 -22.40 -2.51
N TYR A 173 4.50 -23.53 -2.43
CA TYR A 173 5.76 -23.71 -3.12
C TYR A 173 5.54 -24.01 -4.61
N LEU A 174 5.71 -22.99 -5.46
CA LEU A 174 5.51 -23.07 -6.90
C LEU A 174 6.77 -22.56 -7.62
N GLN A 175 7.23 -23.30 -8.64
CA GLN A 175 8.37 -22.91 -9.48
C GLN A 175 9.64 -22.55 -8.66
N GLY A 176 9.85 -23.25 -7.54
CA GLY A 176 11.02 -23.05 -6.69
C GLY A 176 10.88 -21.94 -5.63
N HIS A 177 9.74 -21.26 -5.52
CA HIS A 177 9.52 -20.18 -4.55
C HIS A 177 8.21 -20.37 -3.79
N TYR A 178 8.11 -19.82 -2.59
CA TYR A 178 6.80 -19.65 -1.95
C TYR A 178 6.15 -18.36 -2.45
N VAL A 179 4.91 -18.47 -2.93
CA VAL A 179 4.12 -17.38 -3.50
C VAL A 179 2.71 -17.42 -2.97
N ASP A 180 2.07 -16.27 -2.84
CA ASP A 180 0.65 -16.17 -2.48
C ASP A 180 -0.19 -16.95 -3.52
N ASN A 181 -0.85 -17.97 -3.00
CA ASN A 181 -1.74 -18.84 -3.74
C ASN A 181 -3.07 -19.01 -3.01
N THR A 182 -3.45 -18.02 -2.19
CA THR A 182 -4.65 -18.03 -1.33
C THR A 182 -5.92 -18.39 -2.11
N ARG A 183 -6.05 -17.91 -3.34
CA ARG A 183 -7.24 -18.15 -4.18
C ARG A 183 -7.40 -19.61 -4.61
N ALA A 184 -6.33 -20.42 -4.56
CA ALA A 184 -6.41 -21.86 -4.83
C ALA A 184 -6.98 -22.66 -3.65
N PHE A 185 -7.11 -22.04 -2.46
CA PHE A 185 -7.56 -22.68 -1.23
C PHE A 185 -8.82 -22.00 -0.65
N PRO A 186 -9.93 -21.93 -1.42
CA PRO A 186 -11.14 -21.25 -0.95
C PRO A 186 -11.69 -21.85 0.34
N GLY A 187 -11.48 -23.14 0.59
CA GLY A 187 -11.92 -23.81 1.82
C GLY A 187 -11.27 -23.27 3.10
N VAL A 188 -10.06 -22.72 3.03
CA VAL A 188 -9.37 -22.13 4.21
C VAL A 188 -10.06 -20.86 4.66
N ALA A 189 -10.47 -20.00 3.72
CA ALA A 189 -11.17 -18.77 4.03
C ALA A 189 -12.67 -19.01 4.27
N LEU A 190 -13.34 -19.75 3.38
CA LEU A 190 -14.77 -20.03 3.51
C LEU A 190 -15.10 -20.87 4.76
N GLY A 191 -14.18 -21.74 5.20
CA GLY A 191 -14.36 -22.52 6.42
C GLY A 191 -14.35 -21.68 7.70
N ARG A 192 -13.86 -20.43 7.65
CA ARG A 192 -13.92 -19.49 8.77
C ARG A 192 -15.18 -18.63 8.78
N THR A 193 -15.91 -18.60 7.67
CA THR A 193 -17.12 -17.79 7.59
C THR A 193 -18.20 -18.32 8.53
N ARG A 194 -18.76 -17.45 9.37
CA ARG A 194 -19.77 -17.81 10.35
C ARG A 194 -21.17 -17.56 9.77
N ARG A 195 -22.17 -18.18 10.39
CA ARG A 195 -23.58 -17.94 10.09
C ARG A 195 -24.29 -17.62 11.40
N GLY A 196 -24.97 -16.49 11.47
CA GLY A 196 -25.72 -16.08 12.65
C GLY A 196 -25.81 -14.56 12.78
N THR A 197 -26.55 -14.10 13.78
CA THR A 197 -26.77 -12.68 14.09
C THR A 197 -25.94 -12.18 15.28
N ASP A 198 -25.30 -13.09 16.03
CA ASP A 198 -24.39 -12.78 17.14
C ASP A 198 -22.94 -12.84 16.61
N ILE A 199 -22.54 -11.78 15.92
CA ILE A 199 -21.22 -11.67 15.27
C ILE A 199 -20.59 -10.33 15.59
N ALA A 200 -19.29 -10.31 15.85
CA ALA A 200 -18.55 -9.06 16.03
C ALA A 200 -18.43 -8.32 14.66
N PRO A 201 -18.30 -6.98 14.64
CA PRO A 201 -18.14 -6.21 13.39
C PRO A 201 -17.00 -6.71 12.50
N GLY A 202 -15.85 -7.03 13.09
CA GLY A 202 -14.71 -7.58 12.36
C GLY A 202 -15.02 -8.93 11.71
N GLU A 203 -15.74 -9.81 12.41
CA GLU A 203 -16.20 -11.08 11.83
C GLU A 203 -17.20 -10.84 10.70
N ALA A 204 -18.09 -9.86 10.86
CA ALA A 204 -19.05 -9.51 9.82
C ALA A 204 -18.37 -9.03 8.53
N LEU A 205 -17.34 -8.20 8.67
CA LEU A 205 -16.49 -7.73 7.59
C LEU A 205 -15.69 -8.89 6.96
N ASN A 206 -15.11 -9.80 7.77
CA ASN A 206 -14.37 -10.95 7.28
C ASN A 206 -15.22 -11.84 6.36
N ASP A 207 -16.45 -12.12 6.79
CA ASP A 207 -17.39 -12.99 6.08
C ASP A 207 -17.83 -12.36 4.76
N TYR A 208 -18.21 -11.08 4.81
CA TYR A 208 -18.58 -10.32 3.61
C TYR A 208 -17.41 -10.24 2.62
N ALA A 209 -16.21 -9.87 3.08
CA ALA A 209 -15.01 -9.77 2.25
C ALA A 209 -14.61 -11.14 1.63
N THR A 210 -14.69 -12.22 2.41
CA THR A 210 -14.40 -13.57 1.94
C THR A 210 -15.35 -13.96 0.80
N LEU A 211 -16.65 -13.72 0.95
CA LEU A 211 -17.62 -14.01 -0.12
C LEU A 211 -17.33 -13.20 -1.40
N LEU A 212 -16.95 -11.93 -1.27
CA LEU A 212 -16.58 -11.09 -2.41
C LEU A 212 -15.33 -11.61 -3.14
N VAL A 213 -14.24 -11.88 -2.42
CA VAL A 213 -12.98 -12.36 -2.98
C VAL A 213 -13.18 -13.62 -3.81
N PHE A 214 -13.99 -14.56 -3.33
CA PHE A 214 -14.20 -15.85 -3.98
C PHE A 214 -15.34 -15.83 -5.02
N GLY A 215 -15.71 -14.64 -5.52
CA GLY A 215 -16.66 -14.48 -6.62
C GLY A 215 -18.10 -14.83 -6.25
N ARG A 216 -18.44 -14.83 -4.96
CA ARG A 216 -19.78 -15.18 -4.46
C ARG A 216 -20.61 -13.93 -4.19
N ALA A 217 -20.61 -12.97 -5.12
CA ALA A 217 -21.27 -11.66 -4.94
C ALA A 217 -22.74 -11.80 -4.50
N GLY A 218 -23.53 -12.66 -5.14
CA GLY A 218 -24.93 -12.88 -4.71
C GLY A 218 -25.08 -13.48 -3.30
N GLN A 219 -24.12 -14.30 -2.86
CA GLN A 219 -24.11 -14.78 -1.46
C GLN A 219 -23.67 -13.66 -0.51
N ALA A 220 -22.74 -12.79 -0.92
CA ALA A 220 -22.34 -11.61 -0.16
C ALA A 220 -23.52 -10.64 0.03
N ASP A 221 -24.33 -10.43 -1.01
CA ASP A 221 -25.54 -9.60 -0.94
C ASP A 221 -26.61 -10.23 -0.04
N THR A 222 -26.83 -11.55 -0.18
CA THR A 222 -27.75 -12.30 0.71
C THR A 222 -27.30 -12.24 2.16
N TYR A 223 -25.99 -12.39 2.40
CA TYR A 223 -25.38 -12.29 3.72
C TYR A 223 -25.62 -10.90 4.31
N LEU A 224 -25.31 -9.84 3.55
CA LEU A 224 -25.51 -8.45 3.95
C LEU A 224 -26.98 -8.13 4.28
N GLN A 225 -27.93 -8.67 3.50
CA GLN A 225 -29.36 -8.55 3.76
C GLN A 225 -29.80 -9.28 5.04
N GLY A 226 -29.13 -10.37 5.40
CA GLY A 226 -29.41 -11.13 6.62
C GLY A 226 -28.85 -10.53 7.91
N LEU A 227 -27.97 -9.51 7.81
CA LEU A 227 -27.39 -8.85 8.98
C LEU A 227 -28.37 -7.89 9.66
N PRO A 228 -28.17 -7.56 10.96
CA PRO A 228 -28.86 -6.45 11.61
C PRO A 228 -28.70 -5.14 10.84
N ASP A 229 -29.68 -4.24 10.91
CA ASP A 229 -29.71 -3.03 10.10
C ASP A 229 -28.48 -2.13 10.29
N THR A 230 -27.93 -2.05 11.51
CA THR A 230 -26.70 -1.29 11.81
C THR A 230 -25.48 -1.86 11.07
N TYR A 231 -25.28 -3.18 11.10
CA TYR A 231 -24.22 -3.87 10.38
C TYR A 231 -24.39 -3.75 8.87
N ARG A 232 -25.64 -3.90 8.39
CA ARG A 232 -25.96 -3.74 6.97
C ARG A 232 -25.62 -2.34 6.49
N ALA A 233 -26.07 -1.31 7.20
CA ALA A 233 -25.78 0.08 6.86
C ALA A 233 -24.27 0.35 6.85
N TRP A 234 -23.55 -0.09 7.88
CA TRP A 234 -22.10 0.05 7.99
C TRP A 234 -21.35 -0.63 6.83
N LEU A 235 -21.58 -1.92 6.58
CA LEU A 235 -20.91 -2.63 5.48
C LEU A 235 -21.35 -2.15 4.10
N SER A 236 -22.61 -1.75 3.91
CA SER A 236 -23.07 -1.14 2.66
C SER A 236 -22.39 0.19 2.40
N ASN A 237 -22.21 1.01 3.45
CA ASN A 237 -21.48 2.26 3.37
C ASN A 237 -20.05 1.99 2.87
N TYR A 238 -19.31 1.06 3.50
CA TYR A 238 -17.91 0.71 3.15
C TYR A 238 -17.72 -0.30 2.02
N ALA A 239 -18.78 -0.82 1.40
CA ALA A 239 -18.69 -1.82 0.35
C ALA A 239 -17.75 -1.45 -0.81
N PRO A 240 -17.72 -0.19 -1.30
CA PRO A 240 -16.78 0.20 -2.35
C PRO A 240 -15.32 0.12 -1.92
N ASP A 241 -15.00 0.63 -0.73
CA ASP A 241 -13.66 0.56 -0.13
C ASP A 241 -13.23 -0.89 0.07
N ILE A 242 -14.14 -1.74 0.57
CA ILE A 242 -13.90 -3.16 0.78
C ILE A 242 -13.55 -3.83 -0.55
N ARG A 243 -14.33 -3.57 -1.61
CA ARG A 243 -14.07 -4.15 -2.94
C ARG A 243 -12.73 -3.68 -3.52
N GLN A 244 -12.41 -2.39 -3.37
CA GLN A 244 -11.16 -1.84 -3.86
C GLN A 244 -9.96 -2.42 -3.10
N ASN A 245 -10.04 -2.49 -1.77
CA ASN A 245 -9.03 -3.12 -0.91
C ASN A 245 -8.87 -4.61 -1.18
N LEU A 246 -9.89 -5.31 -1.68
CA LEU A 246 -9.82 -6.73 -2.04
C LEU A 246 -9.36 -6.96 -3.49
N SER A 247 -9.20 -5.90 -4.29
CA SER A 247 -8.96 -6.04 -5.73
C SER A 247 -7.69 -6.85 -6.03
N ASP A 248 -6.65 -6.78 -5.21
CA ASP A 248 -5.39 -7.51 -5.39
C ASP A 248 -5.24 -8.74 -4.50
N PHE A 249 -6.26 -9.10 -3.70
CA PHE A 249 -6.17 -10.19 -2.72
C PHE A 249 -5.87 -11.53 -3.39
N GLY A 250 -4.72 -12.12 -3.03
CA GLY A 250 -4.23 -13.37 -3.61
C GLY A 250 -3.77 -13.25 -5.07
N LEU A 251 -3.53 -12.03 -5.55
CA LEU A 251 -3.07 -11.73 -6.91
C LEU A 251 -1.66 -11.12 -6.97
N GLN A 252 -1.17 -10.54 -5.87
CA GLN A 252 0.10 -9.80 -5.83
C GLN A 252 1.32 -10.59 -6.33
N ASP A 253 1.32 -11.92 -6.19
CA ASP A 253 2.40 -12.80 -6.65
C ASP A 253 2.18 -13.43 -8.04
N TRP A 254 1.12 -13.02 -8.75
CA TRP A 254 0.91 -13.43 -10.15
C TRP A 254 2.08 -13.10 -11.06
N PRO A 255 2.78 -11.95 -10.92
CA PRO A 255 4.01 -11.70 -11.66
C PRO A 255 5.09 -12.76 -11.41
N VAL A 256 5.31 -13.14 -10.15
CA VAL A 256 6.31 -14.16 -9.79
C VAL A 256 5.93 -15.52 -10.37
N ARG A 257 4.65 -15.89 -10.29
CA ARG A 257 4.10 -17.12 -10.89
C ARG A 257 4.19 -17.16 -12.41
N ALA A 258 4.30 -15.99 -13.05
CA ALA A 258 4.52 -15.84 -14.48
C ALA A 258 6.01 -15.71 -14.87
N GLY A 259 6.93 -15.96 -13.93
CA GLY A 259 8.37 -15.98 -14.16
C GLY A 259 9.12 -14.70 -13.79
N LEU A 260 8.46 -13.72 -13.14
CA LEU A 260 9.17 -12.57 -12.57
C LEU A 260 10.04 -13.02 -11.40
N PRO A 261 11.30 -12.54 -11.25
CA PRO A 261 12.07 -12.79 -10.05
C PRO A 261 11.34 -12.32 -8.78
N ALA A 262 11.33 -13.15 -7.74
CA ALA A 262 10.53 -12.91 -6.52
C ALA A 262 10.87 -11.59 -5.79
N GLY A 263 12.11 -11.11 -5.92
CA GLY A 263 12.59 -9.87 -5.31
C GLY A 263 12.34 -8.60 -6.12
N GLN A 264 11.64 -8.68 -7.27
CA GLN A 264 11.30 -7.48 -8.05
C GLN A 264 10.03 -6.81 -7.52
N ASP A 265 10.09 -5.48 -7.43
CA ASP A 265 8.97 -4.64 -6.99
C ASP A 265 7.80 -4.72 -7.97
N ARG A 266 6.62 -4.85 -7.38
CA ARG A 266 5.37 -5.05 -8.10
C ARG A 266 4.20 -4.46 -7.32
N ILE A 267 3.32 -3.77 -8.02
CA ILE A 267 2.09 -3.22 -7.47
C ILE A 267 1.01 -3.23 -8.54
N GLY A 268 -0.23 -3.51 -8.16
CA GLY A 268 -1.28 -3.75 -9.13
C GLY A 268 -2.67 -3.72 -8.55
N VAL A 269 -3.64 -3.90 -9.43
CA VAL A 269 -5.07 -4.03 -9.10
C VAL A 269 -5.64 -5.22 -9.86
N GLY A 270 -6.53 -5.97 -9.22
CA GLY A 270 -7.27 -7.04 -9.91
C GLY A 270 -8.60 -6.56 -10.47
N GLY A 271 -9.02 -7.21 -11.55
CA GLY A 271 -10.24 -6.86 -12.27
C GLY A 271 -10.54 -7.81 -13.43
N ALA A 272 -11.65 -7.55 -14.11
CA ALA A 272 -12.13 -8.19 -15.32
C ALA A 272 -11.82 -7.30 -16.53
N PHE A 273 -10.55 -7.24 -16.93
CA PHE A 273 -10.10 -6.27 -17.93
C PHE A 273 -10.42 -6.75 -19.35
N SER A 274 -9.98 -7.96 -19.71
CA SER A 274 -10.08 -8.48 -21.09
C SER A 274 -11.48 -8.95 -21.46
N ALA A 275 -12.26 -9.43 -20.49
CA ALA A 275 -13.64 -9.88 -20.67
C ALA A 275 -14.40 -9.80 -19.34
N PRO A 276 -15.75 -9.73 -19.34
CA PRO A 276 -16.53 -9.76 -18.12
C PRO A 276 -16.30 -11.03 -17.31
N LEU A 277 -16.43 -10.91 -15.98
CA LEU A 277 -16.35 -12.04 -15.03
C LEU A 277 -15.02 -12.81 -15.05
N THR A 278 -13.95 -12.24 -15.63
CA THR A 278 -12.61 -12.79 -15.49
C THR A 278 -11.95 -12.29 -14.21
N THR A 279 -10.99 -13.06 -13.70
CA THR A 279 -10.07 -12.62 -12.65
C THR A 279 -8.71 -12.43 -13.30
N GLU A 280 -8.26 -11.19 -13.38
CA GLU A 280 -7.00 -10.81 -13.97
C GLU A 280 -6.31 -9.80 -13.06
N TYR A 281 -4.99 -9.65 -13.21
CA TYR A 281 -4.21 -8.73 -12.40
C TYR A 281 -3.43 -7.79 -13.31
N LEU A 282 -3.72 -6.50 -13.22
CA LEU A 282 -2.99 -5.45 -13.92
C LEU A 282 -1.93 -4.89 -12.99
N ALA A 283 -0.66 -5.17 -13.28
CA ALA A 283 0.43 -4.80 -12.40
C ALA A 283 1.53 -4.04 -13.13
N LEU A 284 2.07 -3.07 -12.42
CA LEU A 284 3.33 -2.44 -12.72
C LEU A 284 4.46 -3.29 -12.13
N VAL A 285 5.40 -3.70 -12.97
CA VAL A 285 6.59 -4.45 -12.54
C VAL A 285 7.84 -3.69 -12.92
N GLN A 286 8.73 -3.48 -11.94
CA GLN A 286 10.00 -2.81 -12.17
C GLN A 286 10.95 -3.73 -12.96
N ASP A 287 11.64 -3.17 -13.94
CA ASP A 287 12.74 -3.84 -14.63
C ASP A 287 14.09 -3.51 -13.98
N GLU A 288 15.12 -4.26 -14.36
CA GLU A 288 16.49 -4.09 -13.85
C GLU A 288 17.13 -2.75 -14.24
N GLN A 289 16.51 -1.99 -15.15
CA GLN A 289 17.04 -0.76 -15.73
C GLN A 289 16.40 0.49 -15.11
N GLY A 290 15.63 0.34 -14.02
CA GLY A 290 14.94 1.46 -13.37
C GLY A 290 13.72 1.99 -14.14
N SER A 291 13.23 1.21 -15.10
CA SER A 291 11.94 1.44 -15.76
C SER A 291 10.92 0.44 -15.22
N ALA A 292 9.65 0.62 -15.51
CA ALA A 292 8.62 -0.34 -15.15
C ALA A 292 7.67 -0.58 -16.31
N SER A 293 7.17 -1.80 -16.40
CA SER A 293 6.19 -2.20 -17.41
C SER A 293 4.85 -2.50 -16.77
N LEU A 294 3.79 -1.88 -17.30
CA LEU A 294 2.42 -2.25 -16.96
C LEU A 294 2.05 -3.49 -17.78
N ARG A 295 1.62 -4.57 -17.11
CA ARG A 295 1.30 -5.85 -17.75
C ARG A 295 0.02 -6.42 -17.17
N LEU A 296 -0.74 -7.12 -18.01
CA LEU A 296 -1.91 -7.90 -17.60
C LEU A 296 -1.52 -9.36 -17.38
N TYR A 297 -1.76 -9.87 -16.19
CA TYR A 297 -1.52 -11.27 -15.80
C TYR A 297 -2.84 -12.01 -15.76
N ARG A 298 -2.87 -13.23 -16.32
CA ARG A 298 -4.10 -13.99 -16.52
C ARG A 298 -3.89 -15.47 -16.18
N PRO A 299 -4.93 -16.17 -15.69
CA PRO A 299 -4.86 -17.61 -15.51
C PRO A 299 -4.79 -18.32 -16.87
N GLN A 300 -3.95 -19.34 -16.95
CA GLN A 300 -3.87 -20.25 -18.10
C GLN A 300 -3.63 -21.68 -17.59
N GLY A 301 -4.68 -22.51 -17.63
CA GLY A 301 -4.66 -23.82 -16.97
C GLY A 301 -4.45 -23.65 -15.46
N ALA A 302 -3.46 -24.34 -14.90
CA ALA A 302 -3.05 -24.18 -13.49
C ALA A 302 -2.04 -23.04 -13.25
N GLY A 303 -1.50 -22.45 -14.32
CA GLY A 303 -0.47 -21.40 -14.26
C GLY A 303 -1.02 -19.99 -14.41
N ILE A 304 -0.12 -19.02 -14.32
CA ILE A 304 -0.37 -17.61 -14.64
C ILE A 304 0.53 -17.23 -15.82
N THR A 305 0.00 -16.51 -16.79
CA THR A 305 0.79 -15.95 -17.89
C THR A 305 0.75 -14.44 -17.91
N ALA A 306 1.91 -13.86 -18.21
CA ALA A 306 2.07 -12.43 -18.41
C ALA A 306 1.74 -12.06 -19.86
N GLY A 307 0.90 -11.05 -20.05
CA GLY A 307 0.72 -10.38 -21.33
C GLY A 307 1.96 -9.59 -21.76
N PRO A 308 1.92 -8.99 -22.97
CA PRO A 308 2.95 -8.05 -23.40
C PRO A 308 2.97 -6.82 -22.47
N ALA A 309 4.07 -6.05 -22.52
CA ALA A 309 4.11 -4.74 -21.87
C ALA A 309 3.08 -3.81 -22.55
N LEU A 310 2.08 -3.39 -21.78
CA LEU A 310 1.01 -2.51 -22.24
C LEU A 310 1.48 -1.05 -22.25
N LEU A 311 2.25 -0.67 -21.23
CA LEU A 311 2.91 0.63 -21.09
C LEU A 311 4.32 0.44 -20.53
N ARG A 312 5.22 1.37 -20.88
CA ARG A 312 6.52 1.52 -20.23
C ARG A 312 6.56 2.87 -19.53
N ILE A 313 6.93 2.86 -18.27
CA ILE A 313 6.85 4.02 -17.38
C ILE A 313 8.18 4.16 -16.65
N PRO A 314 8.80 5.35 -16.60
CA PRO A 314 9.96 5.57 -15.74
C PRO A 314 9.59 5.26 -14.28
N PHE A 315 10.37 4.42 -13.61
CA PHE A 315 10.16 4.14 -12.20
C PHE A 315 10.80 5.25 -11.38
N THR A 316 9.97 6.11 -10.82
CA THR A 316 10.37 7.23 -9.96
C THR A 316 9.51 7.18 -8.70
N SER A 317 10.07 7.55 -7.54
CA SER A 317 9.35 7.60 -6.26
C SER A 317 9.49 9.00 -5.66
N ASP A 318 8.37 9.53 -5.18
CA ASP A 318 8.29 10.85 -4.53
C ASP A 318 9.02 10.89 -3.18
N TYR A 319 9.18 9.75 -2.50
CA TYR A 319 9.75 9.67 -1.15
C TYR A 319 11.27 9.42 -1.16
N GLY A 320 11.89 9.26 -2.33
CA GLY A 320 13.33 8.99 -2.46
C GLY A 320 13.79 7.63 -1.93
N ASP A 321 12.93 6.92 -1.18
CA ASP A 321 13.12 5.57 -0.65
C ASP A 321 12.70 4.47 -1.65
N GLY A 322 12.07 4.84 -2.76
CA GLY A 322 11.60 3.90 -3.78
C GLY A 322 10.26 3.22 -3.47
N SER A 323 9.62 3.51 -2.34
CA SER A 323 8.50 2.70 -1.80
C SER A 323 7.20 2.78 -2.60
N VAL A 324 6.88 3.93 -3.19
CA VAL A 324 5.66 4.12 -3.99
C VAL A 324 5.99 4.74 -5.34
N PRO A 325 5.67 4.07 -6.47
CA PRO A 325 5.90 4.62 -7.79
C PRO A 325 5.03 5.86 -8.06
N ASN A 326 5.56 6.85 -8.75
CA ASN A 326 4.82 8.06 -9.13
C ASN A 326 3.69 7.78 -10.10
N VAL A 327 3.76 6.66 -10.82
CA VAL A 327 2.67 6.13 -11.63
C VAL A 327 2.33 4.73 -11.16
N LEU A 328 1.08 4.49 -10.79
CA LEU A 328 0.63 3.16 -10.38
C LEU A 328 -0.86 2.98 -10.69
N PRO A 329 -1.30 1.76 -11.03
CA PRO A 329 -2.73 1.44 -11.01
C PRO A 329 -3.25 1.55 -9.58
N VAL A 330 -4.33 2.29 -9.38
CA VAL A 330 -4.91 2.54 -8.05
C VAL A 330 -6.33 2.04 -7.93
N PHE A 331 -7.12 2.11 -9.01
CA PHE A 331 -8.53 1.69 -8.97
C PHE A 331 -8.90 0.81 -10.15
N THR A 332 -9.91 -0.02 -9.93
CA THR A 332 -10.58 -0.81 -10.95
C THR A 332 -12.06 -0.44 -10.94
N VAL A 333 -12.58 0.07 -12.05
CA VAL A 333 -13.96 0.58 -12.14
C VAL A 333 -14.76 -0.26 -13.14
N ARG A 334 -15.76 -0.98 -12.61
CA ARG A 334 -16.71 -1.78 -13.40
C ARG A 334 -17.57 -0.90 -14.27
N ARG A 335 -17.62 -1.23 -15.56
CA ARG A 335 -18.44 -0.58 -16.59
C ARG A 335 -19.71 -1.37 -16.87
N ALA A 336 -20.67 -0.73 -17.55
CA ALA A 336 -21.96 -1.35 -17.89
C ALA A 336 -21.83 -2.63 -18.74
N ASP A 337 -20.76 -2.76 -19.51
CA ASP A 337 -20.48 -3.95 -20.33
C ASP A 337 -19.92 -5.15 -19.53
N GLY A 338 -19.75 -4.98 -18.21
CA GLY A 338 -19.24 -6.02 -17.32
C GLY A 338 -17.72 -6.09 -17.22
N ARG A 339 -16.99 -5.28 -18.00
CA ARG A 339 -15.53 -5.17 -17.94
C ARG A 339 -15.11 -4.05 -17.02
N ASP A 340 -13.86 -4.09 -16.59
CA ASP A 340 -13.26 -3.08 -15.75
C ASP A 340 -12.34 -2.15 -16.55
N ASP A 341 -12.45 -0.84 -16.31
CA ASP A 341 -11.42 0.14 -16.66
C ASP A 341 -10.43 0.27 -15.49
N ALA A 342 -9.15 0.45 -15.81
CA ALA A 342 -8.12 0.72 -14.82
C ALA A 342 -7.90 2.23 -14.66
N VAL A 343 -7.86 2.73 -13.42
CA VAL A 343 -7.46 4.11 -13.14
C VAL A 343 -6.03 4.11 -12.63
N LEU A 344 -5.15 4.82 -13.33
CA LEU A 344 -3.76 5.00 -12.97
C LEU A 344 -3.58 6.38 -12.34
N ARG A 345 -3.03 6.42 -11.13
CA ARG A 345 -2.51 7.65 -10.52
C ARG A 345 -1.19 7.97 -11.19
N ASP A 346 -0.98 9.22 -11.60
CA ASP A 346 0.28 9.75 -12.13
C ASP A 346 0.58 11.09 -11.45
N ALA A 347 1.64 11.10 -10.65
CA ALA A 347 2.10 12.23 -9.86
C ALA A 347 3.46 12.79 -10.32
N ARG A 348 3.98 12.36 -11.48
CA ARG A 348 5.33 12.75 -11.96
C ARG A 348 5.54 14.25 -12.14
N SER A 349 4.45 15.01 -12.29
CA SER A 349 4.49 16.47 -12.42
C SER A 349 4.52 17.23 -11.09
N GLY A 350 4.45 16.51 -9.96
CA GLY A 350 4.18 17.07 -8.63
C GLY A 350 2.71 17.45 -8.41
N SER A 351 1.82 17.16 -9.38
CA SER A 351 0.36 17.20 -9.22
C SER A 351 -0.21 15.83 -9.58
N VAL A 352 -1.23 15.41 -8.85
CA VAL A 352 -1.90 14.12 -9.06
C VAL A 352 -2.79 14.23 -10.29
N THR A 353 -2.70 13.23 -11.16
CA THR A 353 -3.66 12.99 -12.24
C THR A 353 -4.14 11.55 -12.18
N TYR A 354 -5.40 11.32 -12.55
CA TYR A 354 -6.02 10.01 -12.59
C TYR A 354 -6.43 9.69 -14.02
N ARG A 355 -5.64 8.85 -14.70
CA ARG A 355 -5.86 8.47 -16.10
C ARG A 355 -6.65 7.18 -16.19
N VAL A 356 -7.64 7.15 -17.07
CA VAL A 356 -8.55 6.01 -17.23
C VAL A 356 -8.13 5.21 -18.45
N TRP A 357 -7.90 3.92 -18.26
CA TRP A 357 -7.40 3.02 -19.30
C TRP A 357 -8.37 1.86 -19.52
N ARG A 358 -8.82 1.70 -20.76
CA ARG A 358 -9.46 0.45 -21.19
C ARG A 358 -8.37 -0.55 -21.52
N VAL A 359 -8.32 -1.64 -20.76
CA VAL A 359 -7.29 -2.67 -20.89
C VAL A 359 -7.87 -3.91 -21.58
N ASN A 360 -7.13 -4.43 -22.56
CA ASN A 360 -7.37 -5.72 -23.21
C ASN A 360 -6.17 -6.64 -22.98
N ALA A 361 -6.25 -7.88 -23.49
CA ALA A 361 -5.17 -8.86 -23.38
C ALA A 361 -3.80 -8.39 -23.92
N THR A 362 -3.79 -7.50 -24.91
CA THR A 362 -2.57 -7.09 -25.63
C THR A 362 -2.41 -5.58 -25.77
N SER A 363 -3.36 -4.77 -25.30
CA SER A 363 -3.32 -3.32 -25.45
C SER A 363 -3.98 -2.61 -24.26
N ALA A 364 -3.54 -1.38 -24.01
CA ALA A 364 -4.20 -0.44 -23.10
C ALA A 364 -4.48 0.85 -23.87
N VAL A 365 -5.72 1.32 -23.83
CA VAL A 365 -6.15 2.54 -24.53
C VAL A 365 -6.59 3.58 -23.51
N ASP A 366 -5.92 4.72 -23.50
CA ASP A 366 -6.27 5.86 -22.67
C ASP A 366 -7.60 6.46 -23.14
N ARG A 367 -8.54 6.64 -22.21
CA ARG A 367 -9.86 7.19 -22.48
C ARG A 367 -9.79 8.71 -22.46
N GLN A 368 -10.53 9.36 -23.35
CA GLN A 368 -10.50 10.82 -23.52
C GLN A 368 -11.91 11.42 -23.37
N ASP A 369 -12.86 11.01 -24.21
CA ASP A 369 -14.27 11.39 -24.13
C ASP A 369 -15.09 10.33 -23.37
N ASP A 370 -14.92 10.31 -22.04
CA ASP A 370 -15.55 9.33 -21.14
C ASP A 370 -16.00 10.00 -19.84
N ALA A 371 -17.17 9.64 -19.33
CA ALA A 371 -17.69 10.17 -18.08
C ALA A 371 -16.72 9.94 -16.90
N LEU A 372 -16.07 8.78 -16.84
CA LEU A 372 -15.12 8.47 -15.78
C LEU A 372 -13.88 9.38 -15.86
N VAL A 373 -13.43 9.75 -17.06
CA VAL A 373 -12.31 10.69 -17.25
C VAL A 373 -12.64 12.07 -16.72
N VAL A 374 -13.89 12.54 -16.91
CA VAL A 374 -14.34 13.83 -16.39
C VAL A 374 -14.40 13.79 -14.85
N ALA A 375 -14.96 12.73 -14.27
CA ALA A 375 -15.04 12.56 -12.82
C ALA A 375 -13.64 12.46 -12.18
N THR A 376 -12.73 11.67 -12.75
CA THR A 376 -11.36 11.53 -12.22
C THR A 376 -10.54 12.81 -12.38
N ARG A 377 -10.86 13.67 -13.35
CA ARG A 377 -10.25 15.00 -13.48
C ARG A 377 -10.67 15.94 -12.34
N LEU A 378 -11.95 15.92 -11.94
CA LEU A 378 -12.42 16.65 -10.76
C LEU A 378 -11.65 16.19 -9.52
N MET A 379 -11.59 14.87 -9.29
CA MET A 379 -10.85 14.28 -8.17
C MET A 379 -9.37 14.68 -8.17
N ALA A 380 -8.71 14.62 -9.34
CA ALA A 380 -7.31 14.97 -9.51
C ALA A 380 -7.02 16.45 -9.17
N ASP A 381 -7.90 17.38 -9.55
CA ASP A 381 -7.71 18.79 -9.23
C ASP A 381 -7.86 19.06 -7.74
N LEU A 382 -8.85 18.44 -7.08
CA LEU A 382 -9.04 18.56 -5.64
C LEU A 382 -7.87 17.94 -4.86
N SER A 383 -7.43 16.72 -5.22
CA SER A 383 -6.24 16.08 -4.64
C SER A 383 -4.98 16.93 -4.83
N SER A 384 -4.79 17.50 -6.02
CA SER A 384 -3.62 18.35 -6.30
C SER A 384 -3.66 19.64 -5.47
N LEU A 385 -4.82 20.30 -5.40
CA LEU A 385 -4.99 21.49 -4.56
C LEU A 385 -4.68 21.18 -3.10
N ALA A 386 -5.28 20.12 -2.56
CA ALA A 386 -5.06 19.66 -1.19
C ALA A 386 -3.57 19.42 -0.90
N GLY A 387 -2.90 18.66 -1.76
CA GLY A 387 -1.47 18.39 -1.62
C GLY A 387 -0.61 19.65 -1.64
N HIS A 388 -0.90 20.61 -2.53
CA HIS A 388 -0.16 21.88 -2.56
C HIS A 388 -0.43 22.76 -1.34
N VAL A 389 -1.65 22.81 -0.84
CA VAL A 389 -2.02 23.55 0.38
C VAL A 389 -1.33 22.94 1.59
N ALA A 390 -1.45 21.63 1.81
CA ALA A 390 -0.77 20.93 2.90
C ALA A 390 0.75 21.14 2.86
N ALA A 391 1.35 21.03 1.66
CA ALA A 391 2.78 21.24 1.50
C ALA A 391 3.22 22.64 1.96
N THR A 392 2.37 23.68 2.00
CA THR A 392 2.76 24.99 2.54
C THR A 392 3.09 24.98 4.04
N TYR A 393 2.59 23.98 4.78
CA TYR A 393 2.80 23.78 6.21
C TYR A 393 3.94 22.79 6.52
N SER A 394 4.65 22.30 5.50
CA SER A 394 5.79 21.40 5.70
C SER A 394 6.83 22.01 6.64
N GLY A 395 7.29 21.24 7.63
CA GLY A 395 8.34 21.65 8.58
C GLY A 395 9.72 21.84 7.93
N THR A 396 9.89 21.45 6.66
CA THR A 396 11.13 21.60 5.92
C THR A 396 11.46 23.09 5.69
N PRO A 397 12.64 23.59 6.11
CA PRO A 397 13.02 24.97 5.88
C PRO A 397 13.00 25.34 4.39
N ARG A 398 12.37 26.47 4.06
CA ARG A 398 12.28 27.00 2.69
C ARG A 398 12.88 28.39 2.58
N THR A 399 13.51 28.67 1.46
CA THR A 399 13.90 30.04 1.06
C THR A 399 12.65 30.86 0.70
N ALA A 400 12.80 32.18 0.60
CA ALA A 400 11.73 33.06 0.15
C ALA A 400 11.23 32.67 -1.26
N THR A 401 12.15 32.33 -2.17
CA THR A 401 11.82 31.85 -3.53
C THR A 401 11.02 30.56 -3.51
N GLN A 402 11.40 29.59 -2.67
CA GLN A 402 10.67 28.33 -2.53
C GLN A 402 9.26 28.54 -1.94
N ARG A 403 9.10 29.45 -0.98
CA ARG A 403 7.77 29.83 -0.46
C ARG A 403 6.90 30.49 -1.53
N ALA A 404 7.46 31.42 -2.31
CA ALA A 404 6.74 32.07 -3.40
C ALA A 404 6.31 31.06 -4.48
N GLU A 405 7.18 30.11 -4.82
CA GLU A 405 6.86 29.03 -5.75
C GLU A 405 5.77 28.09 -5.21
N ALA A 406 5.83 27.71 -3.93
CA ALA A 406 4.77 26.92 -3.29
C ALA A 406 3.42 27.66 -3.36
N GLN A 407 3.39 28.95 -3.02
CA GLN A 407 2.18 29.75 -3.12
C GLN A 407 1.67 29.85 -4.57
N ARG A 408 2.56 30.01 -5.54
CA ARG A 408 2.20 30.02 -6.97
C ARG A 408 1.54 28.71 -7.38
N ARG A 409 2.07 27.56 -6.93
CA ARG A 409 1.47 26.23 -7.20
C ARG A 409 0.09 26.09 -6.59
N VAL A 410 -0.13 26.58 -5.37
CA VAL A 410 -1.46 26.65 -4.74
C VAL A 410 -2.41 27.47 -5.60
N GLN A 411 -2.03 28.68 -6.03
CA GLN A 411 -2.90 29.54 -6.85
C GLN A 411 -3.26 28.90 -8.20
N VAL A 412 -2.29 28.23 -8.85
CA VAL A 412 -2.52 27.52 -10.11
C VAL A 412 -3.43 26.31 -9.93
N ALA A 413 -3.30 25.56 -8.82
CA ALA A 413 -4.18 24.45 -8.51
C ALA A 413 -5.58 24.92 -8.12
N LEU A 414 -5.69 26.00 -7.34
CA LEU A 414 -6.95 26.62 -6.94
C LEU A 414 -7.74 27.06 -8.18
N ALA A 415 -7.11 27.76 -9.12
CA ALA A 415 -7.76 28.18 -10.36
C ALA A 415 -8.33 27.00 -11.17
N ARG A 416 -7.69 25.81 -11.13
CA ARG A 416 -8.26 24.60 -11.74
C ARG A 416 -9.41 24.04 -10.94
N ALA A 417 -9.33 24.01 -9.61
CA ALA A 417 -10.39 23.50 -8.75
C ALA A 417 -11.65 24.39 -8.79
N GLU A 418 -11.49 25.71 -8.93
CA GLU A 418 -12.58 26.69 -8.97
C GLU A 418 -13.58 26.44 -10.10
N ARG A 419 -13.16 25.82 -11.21
CA ARG A 419 -14.08 25.44 -12.30
C ARG A 419 -15.15 24.44 -11.85
N TRP A 420 -14.86 23.65 -10.82
CA TRP A 420 -15.78 22.67 -10.24
C TRP A 420 -16.70 23.27 -9.18
N ARG A 421 -16.55 24.55 -8.84
CA ARG A 421 -17.50 25.23 -7.94
C ARG A 421 -18.90 25.28 -8.57
N VAL A 422 -18.99 25.30 -9.90
CA VAL A 422 -20.24 25.09 -10.64
C VAL A 422 -20.70 23.64 -10.46
N GLY A 423 -21.91 23.47 -9.93
CA GLY A 423 -22.47 22.15 -9.63
C GLY A 423 -21.93 21.49 -8.36
N GLY A 424 -20.96 22.10 -7.68
CA GLY A 424 -20.36 21.58 -6.45
C GLY A 424 -20.90 22.17 -5.14
N PRO A 425 -20.44 21.67 -3.99
CA PRO A 425 -20.73 22.25 -2.67
C PRO A 425 -20.21 23.69 -2.59
N GLN A 426 -21.10 24.64 -2.27
CA GLN A 426 -20.77 26.07 -2.21
C GLN A 426 -20.01 26.45 -0.92
N ASP A 427 -20.12 25.60 0.09
CA ASP A 427 -19.56 25.77 1.43
C ASP A 427 -18.18 25.12 1.61
N LEU A 428 -17.66 24.41 0.60
CA LEU A 428 -16.32 23.84 0.64
C LEU A 428 -15.26 24.96 0.47
N PRO A 429 -14.44 25.28 1.49
CA PRO A 429 -13.45 26.34 1.40
C PRO A 429 -12.21 25.82 0.65
N LEU A 430 -12.23 25.87 -0.67
CA LEU A 430 -11.18 25.34 -1.55
C LEU A 430 -9.78 25.89 -1.18
N GLU A 431 -9.67 27.15 -0.81
CA GLU A 431 -8.43 27.79 -0.40
C GLU A 431 -7.82 27.22 0.90
N ARG A 432 -8.63 26.51 1.70
CA ARG A 432 -8.22 25.81 2.92
C ARG A 432 -8.24 24.29 2.77
N LEU A 433 -8.62 23.75 1.62
CA LEU A 433 -8.64 22.30 1.40
C LEU A 433 -7.20 21.79 1.49
N GLY A 434 -6.90 21.01 2.52
CA GLY A 434 -5.54 20.53 2.84
C GLY A 434 -5.40 19.02 2.82
N ALA A 435 -6.50 18.27 2.84
CA ALA A 435 -6.52 16.84 2.60
C ALA A 435 -7.61 16.50 1.58
N PHE A 436 -7.27 15.70 0.58
CA PHE A 436 -8.21 15.14 -0.40
C PHE A 436 -7.58 13.89 -1.05
N THR A 437 -7.71 12.75 -0.38
CA THR A 437 -7.26 11.44 -0.90
C THR A 437 -8.44 10.70 -1.47
N VAL A 438 -8.24 9.99 -2.59
CA VAL A 438 -9.26 9.12 -3.19
C VAL A 438 -8.87 7.68 -2.92
N ASP A 439 -9.80 6.88 -2.42
CA ASP A 439 -9.51 5.55 -1.89
C ASP A 439 -10.27 4.44 -2.61
N ALA A 440 -11.45 4.75 -3.12
CA ALA A 440 -12.22 3.88 -3.98
C ALA A 440 -13.01 4.69 -5.00
N VAL A 441 -13.23 4.12 -6.18
CA VAL A 441 -14.05 4.70 -7.25
C VAL A 441 -14.94 3.62 -7.82
N TRP A 442 -16.22 3.91 -7.99
CA TRP A 442 -17.17 3.02 -8.66
C TRP A 442 -18.22 3.80 -9.44
N MET A 443 -18.86 3.14 -10.40
CA MET A 443 -19.75 3.80 -11.35
C MET A 443 -21.10 3.07 -11.39
N PRO A 444 -22.03 3.39 -10.47
CA PRO A 444 -23.34 2.72 -10.40
C PRO A 444 -24.26 3.02 -11.60
N GLU A 445 -24.03 4.12 -12.33
CA GLU A 445 -24.77 4.47 -13.54
C GLU A 445 -23.78 4.81 -14.65
N ASP A 446 -23.89 4.11 -15.79
CA ASP A 446 -22.99 4.21 -16.93
C ASP A 446 -23.79 4.00 -18.23
N THR A 447 -24.50 5.03 -18.67
CA THR A 447 -25.29 5.02 -19.91
C THR A 447 -24.61 5.86 -21.00
N GLY A 448 -25.16 5.85 -22.22
CA GLY A 448 -24.62 6.65 -23.32
C GLY A 448 -24.77 8.17 -23.14
N SER A 449 -25.65 8.61 -22.23
CA SER A 449 -26.03 10.03 -22.05
C SER A 449 -25.97 10.52 -20.61
N SER A 450 -25.96 9.61 -19.63
CA SER A 450 -25.88 9.91 -18.20
C SER A 450 -24.94 8.96 -17.50
N ALA A 451 -24.28 9.45 -16.46
CA ALA A 451 -23.41 8.65 -15.63
C ALA A 451 -23.40 9.17 -14.19
N ARG A 452 -23.19 8.27 -13.24
CA ARG A 452 -22.93 8.59 -11.85
C ARG A 452 -21.66 7.89 -11.43
N VAL A 453 -20.67 8.66 -11.02
CA VAL A 453 -19.43 8.16 -10.42
C VAL A 453 -19.47 8.48 -8.94
N LEU A 454 -19.23 7.47 -8.13
CA LEU A 454 -19.09 7.60 -6.69
C LEU A 454 -17.64 7.32 -6.33
N ALA A 455 -17.13 8.03 -5.34
CA ALA A 455 -15.82 7.77 -4.78
C ALA A 455 -15.82 7.92 -3.27
N THR A 456 -15.03 7.09 -2.59
CA THR A 456 -14.71 7.33 -1.19
C THR A 456 -13.46 8.20 -1.15
N VAL A 457 -13.52 9.26 -0.35
CA VAL A 457 -12.44 10.23 -0.22
C VAL A 457 -12.19 10.58 1.23
N ASP A 458 -10.93 10.81 1.61
CA ASP A 458 -10.58 11.50 2.85
C ASP A 458 -10.40 12.98 2.56
N ALA A 459 -11.29 13.82 3.09
CA ALA A 459 -11.30 15.26 2.85
C ALA A 459 -11.17 16.06 4.15
N GLY A 460 -10.33 17.10 4.14
CA GLY A 460 -10.05 17.90 5.33
C GLY A 460 -9.52 19.29 4.99
N THR A 461 -9.75 20.25 5.88
CA THR A 461 -9.30 21.64 5.72
C THR A 461 -8.24 22.00 6.75
N VAL A 462 -7.25 22.78 6.36
CA VAL A 462 -6.21 23.27 7.29
C VAL A 462 -6.84 24.04 8.45
N ALA A 463 -6.49 23.69 9.68
CA ALA A 463 -6.92 24.41 10.87
C ALA A 463 -6.25 25.79 10.95
N ALA A 464 -6.82 26.70 11.74
CA ALA A 464 -6.23 28.03 11.94
C ALA A 464 -4.84 27.96 12.62
N ASP A 465 -4.61 26.91 13.39
CA ASP A 465 -3.39 26.61 14.13
C ASP A 465 -2.58 25.44 13.53
N GLN A 466 -2.84 25.07 12.27
CA GLN A 466 -2.11 24.00 11.57
C GLN A 466 -0.59 24.24 11.62
N LYS A 467 0.17 23.24 12.10
CA LYS A 467 1.62 23.36 12.32
C LYS A 467 2.48 22.54 11.36
N ASP A 468 1.89 21.55 10.72
CA ASP A 468 2.57 20.61 9.83
C ASP A 468 1.69 20.29 8.60
N GLU A 469 2.22 19.48 7.69
CA GLU A 469 1.54 19.06 6.47
C GLU A 469 0.46 17.97 6.67
N TYR A 470 0.31 17.43 7.88
CA TYR A 470 -0.69 16.42 8.20
C TYR A 470 -2.01 17.09 8.58
N VAL A 471 -2.87 17.24 7.58
CA VAL A 471 -4.19 17.84 7.74
C VAL A 471 -5.19 16.75 8.14
N ALA A 472 -5.83 16.93 9.29
CA ALA A 472 -6.90 16.03 9.74
C ALA A 472 -8.02 15.98 8.68
N SER A 473 -8.46 14.77 8.36
CA SER A 473 -9.47 14.51 7.34
C SER A 473 -10.57 13.63 7.88
N GLU A 474 -11.74 13.73 7.24
CA GLU A 474 -12.86 12.85 7.46
C GLU A 474 -13.17 12.07 6.18
N ARG A 475 -13.53 10.81 6.35
CA ARG A 475 -13.96 9.96 5.24
C ARG A 475 -15.35 10.38 4.76
N ARG A 476 -15.47 10.66 3.47
CA ARG A 476 -16.67 11.19 2.79
C ARG A 476 -16.98 10.39 1.53
N THR A 477 -18.24 10.45 1.09
CA THR A 477 -18.66 9.96 -0.22
C THR A 477 -18.77 11.14 -1.17
N LEU A 478 -17.90 11.15 -2.17
CA LEU A 478 -18.00 12.01 -3.33
C LEU A 478 -18.99 11.40 -4.32
N THR A 479 -20.05 12.12 -4.65
CA THR A 479 -20.96 11.76 -5.75
C THR A 479 -20.76 12.73 -6.89
N VAL A 480 -20.54 12.24 -8.11
CA VAL A 480 -20.42 13.06 -9.33
C VAL A 480 -21.46 12.58 -10.33
N ASN A 481 -22.45 13.43 -10.61
CA ASN A 481 -23.44 13.20 -11.65
C ASN A 481 -22.97 13.85 -12.94
N LEU A 482 -23.03 13.11 -14.05
CA LEU A 482 -22.56 13.54 -15.36
C LEU A 482 -23.65 13.37 -16.42
N SER A 483 -23.64 14.28 -17.38
CA SER A 483 -24.48 14.24 -18.57
C SER A 483 -23.62 14.40 -19.81
N ARG A 484 -24.06 13.83 -20.93
CA ARG A 484 -23.41 14.02 -22.23
C ARG A 484 -24.21 14.99 -23.08
N GLY A 485 -23.61 16.13 -23.42
CA GLY A 485 -24.15 17.13 -24.34
C GLY A 485 -23.45 17.08 -25.71
N GLU A 486 -23.69 18.10 -26.53
CA GLU A 486 -23.03 18.27 -27.83
C GLU A 486 -21.50 18.41 -27.70
N ASP A 487 -21.03 19.05 -26.62
CA ASP A 487 -19.62 19.27 -26.31
C ASP A 487 -18.95 18.09 -25.57
N GLY A 488 -19.65 16.95 -25.44
CA GLY A 488 -19.17 15.76 -24.74
C GLY A 488 -19.67 15.64 -23.30
N TRP A 489 -18.94 14.88 -22.49
CA TRP A 489 -19.29 14.65 -21.08
C TRP A 489 -18.98 15.87 -20.19
N GLN A 490 -19.92 16.20 -19.30
CA GLN A 490 -19.79 17.28 -18.33
C GLN A 490 -20.36 16.89 -16.98
N VAL A 491 -19.81 17.47 -15.91
CA VAL A 491 -20.38 17.35 -14.55
C VAL A 491 -21.65 18.18 -14.49
N SER A 492 -22.77 17.54 -14.18
CA SER A 492 -24.05 18.21 -13.94
C SER A 492 -24.10 18.78 -12.52
N ASP A 493 -23.72 17.95 -11.55
CA ASP A 493 -23.57 18.31 -10.15
C ASP A 493 -22.64 17.30 -9.45
N TRP A 494 -22.12 17.69 -8.28
CA TRP A 494 -21.39 16.79 -7.41
C TRP A 494 -21.55 17.21 -5.93
N THR A 495 -21.44 16.23 -5.04
CA THR A 495 -21.63 16.43 -3.59
C THR A 495 -20.54 15.72 -2.80
N LEU A 496 -20.22 16.24 -1.62
CA LEU A 496 -19.41 15.57 -0.60
C LEU A 496 -20.27 15.34 0.64
N ALA A 497 -20.75 14.11 0.82
CA ALA A 497 -21.51 13.73 1.99
C ALA A 497 -20.58 13.10 3.04
N PRO A 498 -20.72 13.44 4.33
CA PRO A 498 -20.15 12.64 5.41
C PRO A 498 -20.59 11.19 5.25
N ARG A 499 -19.71 10.26 5.59
CA ARG A 499 -20.10 8.86 5.66
C ARG A 499 -20.65 8.59 7.05
N GLU A 500 -21.90 8.15 7.07
CA GLU A 500 -22.59 7.79 8.30
C GLU A 500 -22.37 6.31 8.59
N GLY A 501 -22.30 5.97 9.88
CA GLY A 501 -22.19 4.60 10.36
C GLY A 501 -20.79 4.27 10.86
N SER A 502 -20.62 4.33 12.19
CA SER A 502 -19.51 3.67 12.87
C SER A 502 -19.69 2.16 12.85
N ALA A 503 -18.60 1.41 13.00
CA ALA A 503 -18.71 -0.01 13.30
C ALA A 503 -19.66 -0.21 14.49
N PRO A 504 -20.65 -1.14 14.40
CA PRO A 504 -21.53 -1.44 15.52
C PRO A 504 -20.70 -1.76 16.78
N ASP A 505 -21.01 -1.15 17.92
CA ASP A 505 -20.26 -1.35 19.18
C ASP A 505 -18.77 -0.94 19.13
N GLY A 506 -18.37 -0.09 18.17
CA GLY A 506 -17.00 0.43 18.03
C GLY A 506 -16.59 1.31 19.21
N GLY A 507 -15.77 0.74 20.10
CA GLY A 507 -14.98 1.44 21.13
C GLY A 507 -13.53 1.58 20.73
#